data_AF-A0AAD1ALR6-F1
#
_entry.id   AF-A0AAD1ALR6-F1
#
_cell.length_a   1.000
_cell.length_b   1.000
_cell.length_c   1.000
_cell.angle_alpha   90.00
_cell.angle_beta   90.00
_cell.angle_gamma   90.00
#
_symmetry.space_group_name_H-M   'P 1'
#
loop_
_entity.id
_entity.type
_entity.pdbx_description
1 polymer ?
#
loop_
_entity_poly.entity_id
_entity_poly.type
_entity_poly.pdbx_seq_one_letter_code
_entity_poly.pdbx_strand_id
1 'polypeptide(L)' 'MNGDGITVYFDQEVVDFIAAHPQVKFFACHNSLAQRHLDEKQLPATVAIVPVGVVKLAQAETAGYAYIKP' A
#
# COMPACT_ATOMS: atom_id res chain seq x y z
N MET A 1 -1.21 3.85 11.18
CA MET A 1 -0.23 2.80 10.80
C MET A 1 -0.97 1.76 9.97
N ASN A 2 -0.37 1.24 8.89
CA ASN A 2 -1.00 0.37 7.87
C ASN A 2 -1.56 -0.96 8.42
N GLY A 3 -2.53 -0.90 9.32
CA GLY A 3 -3.20 -2.03 9.97
C GLY A 3 -4.07 -2.79 8.97
N ASP A 4 -5.36 -2.89 9.23
CA ASP A 4 -6.26 -3.70 8.39
C ASP A 4 -6.40 -3.19 6.95
N GLY A 5 -6.00 -1.95 6.66
CA GLY A 5 -5.97 -1.42 5.30
C GLY A 5 -5.06 -2.18 4.32
N ILE A 6 -4.26 -3.15 4.76
CA ILE A 6 -3.51 -4.02 3.84
C ILE A 6 -4.40 -5.11 3.20
N THR A 7 -5.50 -5.51 3.85
CA THR A 7 -6.36 -6.60 3.34
C THR A 7 -7.17 -6.17 2.13
N VAL A 8 -7.46 -4.87 2.00
CA VAL A 8 -8.27 -4.33 0.90
C VAL A 8 -7.58 -4.48 -0.46
N TYR A 9 -6.26 -4.65 -0.51
CA TYR A 9 -5.54 -4.93 -1.76
C TYR A 9 -5.93 -6.26 -2.42
N PHE A 10 -6.65 -7.13 -1.68
CA PHE A 10 -7.10 -8.44 -2.13
C PHE A 10 -8.59 -8.45 -2.51
N ASP A 11 -9.30 -7.33 -2.34
CA ASP A 11 -10.69 -7.17 -2.76
C ASP A 11 -10.73 -6.79 -4.25
N GLN A 12 -11.49 -7.51 -5.06
CA GLN A 12 -11.50 -7.33 -6.52
C GLN A 12 -11.86 -5.89 -6.94
N GLU A 13 -12.79 -5.24 -6.25
CA GLU A 13 -13.17 -3.85 -6.51
C GLU A 13 -11.97 -2.89 -6.36
N VAL A 14 -11.11 -3.12 -5.37
CA VAL A 14 -9.91 -2.31 -5.14
C VAL A 14 -8.83 -2.64 -6.16
N VAL A 15 -8.70 -3.91 -6.56
CA VAL A 15 -7.81 -4.32 -7.65
C VAL A 15 -8.17 -3.58 -8.95
N ASP A 16 -9.46 -3.55 -9.29
CA ASP A 16 -9.97 -2.87 -10.48
C ASP A 16 -9.76 -1.35 -10.38
N PHE A 17 -9.98 -0.77 -9.20
CA PHE A 17 -9.69 0.65 -8.94
C PHE A 17 -8.21 0.98 -9.15
N ILE A 18 -7.30 0.18 -8.60
CA ILE A 18 -5.85 0.38 -8.76
C ILE A 18 -5.47 0.31 -10.24
N ALA A 19 -6.04 -0.62 -11.00
CA ALA A 19 -5.79 -0.75 -12.44
C ALA A 19 -6.33 0.45 -13.24
N ALA A 20 -7.47 1.02 -12.84
CA ALA A 20 -8.07 2.20 -13.47
C ALA A 20 -7.32 3.51 -13.18
N HIS A 21 -6.44 3.55 -12.18
CA HIS A 21 -5.73 4.75 -11.75
C HIS A 21 -4.19 4.62 -11.81
N PRO A 22 -3.60 4.40 -13.01
CA PRO A 22 -2.16 4.16 -13.17
C PRO A 22 -1.27 5.34 -12.76
N GLN A 23 -1.82 6.56 -12.66
CA GLN A 23 -1.12 7.75 -12.18
C GLN A 23 -0.92 7.78 -10.66
N VAL A 24 -1.66 6.96 -9.91
CA VAL A 24 -1.57 6.89 -8.45
C VAL A 24 -0.58 5.81 -8.04
N LYS A 25 0.37 6.16 -7.17
CA LYS A 25 1.36 5.21 -6.65
C LYS A 25 0.84 4.57 -5.38
N PHE A 26 0.60 3.26 -5.44
CA PHE A 26 0.17 2.47 -4.29
C PHE A 26 1.37 1.75 -3.66
N PHE A 27 1.42 1.73 -2.33
CA PHE A 27 2.50 1.10 -1.58
C PHE A 27 1.95 0.13 -0.53
N ALA A 28 2.41 -1.12 -0.55
CA ALA A 28 2.08 -2.13 0.43
C ALA A 28 3.23 -2.28 1.45
N CYS A 29 2.88 -2.41 2.73
CA CYS A 29 3.85 -2.55 3.82
C CYS A 29 4.19 -4.03 4.04
N HIS A 30 5.44 -4.43 3.82
CA HIS A 30 5.92 -5.80 4.03
C HIS A 30 5.60 -6.32 5.44
N ASN A 31 5.89 -5.53 6.48
CA ASN A 31 5.57 -5.92 7.86
C ASN A 31 4.07 -6.20 8.06
N SER A 32 3.20 -5.46 7.39
CA SER A 32 1.74 -5.65 7.51
C SER A 32 1.27 -6.92 6.80
N LEU A 33 1.86 -7.23 5.63
CA LEU A 33 1.63 -8.48 4.89
C LEU A 33 2.07 -9.68 5.74
N ALA A 34 3.30 -9.64 6.26
CA ALA A 34 3.87 -10.69 7.08
C ALA A 34 3.05 -10.96 8.36
N GLN A 35 2.63 -9.91 9.07
CA GLN A 35 1.79 -10.02 10.26
C GLN A 35 0.41 -10.65 10.01
N ARG A 36 -0.10 -10.57 8.77
CA ARG A 36 -1.41 -11.11 8.38
C ARG A 36 -1.30 -12.36 7.51
N HIS A 37 -0.09 -12.89 7.32
CA HIS A 37 0.18 -14.06 6.49
C HIS A 37 -0.36 -13.93 5.05
N LEU A 38 -0.29 -12.73 4.49
CA LEU A 38 -0.73 -12.44 3.13
C LEU A 38 0.43 -12.61 2.14
N ASP A 39 0.18 -13.27 1.02
CA ASP A 39 1.21 -13.49 -0.02
C ASP A 39 1.37 -12.23 -0.87
N GLU A 40 2.60 -11.72 -0.91
CA GLU A 40 3.01 -10.59 -1.72
C GLU A 40 2.74 -10.79 -3.21
N LYS A 41 2.79 -12.04 -3.69
CA LYS A 41 2.57 -12.39 -5.10
C LYS A 41 1.13 -12.19 -5.56
N GLN A 42 0.19 -12.07 -4.63
CA GLN A 42 -1.23 -11.86 -4.91
C GLN A 42 -1.59 -10.36 -4.95
N LEU A 43 -0.64 -9.47 -4.62
CA LEU A 43 -0.86 -8.04 -4.77
C LEU A 43 -0.98 -7.64 -6.26
N PRO A 44 -1.75 -6.58 -6.57
CA PRO A 44 -1.78 -6.03 -7.92
C PRO A 44 -0.38 -5.63 -8.39
N ALA A 45 -0.05 -5.91 -9.65
CA ALA A 45 1.31 -5.73 -10.19
C ALA A 45 1.85 -4.29 -10.11
N THR A 46 0.97 -3.29 -10.02
CA THR A 46 1.33 -1.86 -9.90
C THR A 46 1.57 -1.41 -8.46
N VAL A 47 1.32 -2.26 -7.47
CA VAL A 47 1.54 -1.97 -6.05
C VAL A 47 2.99 -2.25 -5.69
N ALA A 48 3.70 -1.23 -5.22
CA ALA A 48 5.09 -1.37 -4.80
C ALA A 48 5.18 -1.78 -3.33
N ILE A 49 5.97 -2.81 -3.05
CA ILE A 49 6.20 -3.27 -1.67
C ILE A 49 7.31 -2.44 -1.04
N VAL A 50 7.08 -1.95 0.17
CA VAL A 50 8.07 -1.24 0.99
C VAL A 50 8.32 -2.00 2.28
N PRO A 51 9.57 -2.02 2.81
CA PRO A 51 9.89 -2.75 4.03
C PRO A 51 9.03 -2.33 5.22
N VAL A 52 8.86 -1.01 5.39
CA VAL A 52 8.09 -0.43 6.51
C VAL A 52 7.29 0.76 6.00
N GLY A 53 5.96 0.64 6.00
CA GLY A 53 5.10 1.65 5.40
C GLY A 53 5.12 3.01 6.10
N VAL A 54 5.31 3.07 7.43
CA VAL A 54 5.45 4.37 8.12
C VAL A 54 6.74 5.10 7.75
N VAL A 55 7.83 4.37 7.51
CA VAL A 55 9.08 4.98 7.04
C VAL A 55 8.87 5.58 5.65
N LYS A 56 8.14 4.88 4.77
CA LYS A 56 7.78 5.42 3.45
C LYS A 56 6.90 6.68 3.54
N LEU A 57 5.95 6.72 4.49
CA LEU A 57 5.13 7.91 4.75
C LEU A 57 5.98 9.09 5.20
N ALA A 58 6.83 8.90 6.21
CA ALA A 58 7.71 9.95 6.72
C ALA A 58 8.68 10.48 5.64
N GLN A 59 9.18 9.59 4.77
CA GLN A 59 9.99 9.99 3.61
C GLN A 59 9.21 10.84 2.61
N ALA A 60 7.93 10.51 2.36
CA ALA A 60 7.08 11.31 1.48
C ALA A 60 6.80 12.69 2.09
N GLU A 61 6.48 12.76 3.39
CA GLU A 61 6.29 14.03 4.10
C GLU A 61 7.57 14.89 4.03
N THR A 62 8.73 14.28 4.24
CA THR A 62 10.05 14.95 4.13
C THR A 62 10.30 15.46 2.70
N ALA A 63 9.81 14.75 1.68
CA ALA A 63 9.90 15.17 0.28
C ALA A 63 8.87 16.25 -0.11
N GLY A 64 8.08 16.76 0.84
CA GLY A 64 7.13 17.85 0.64
C GLY A 64 5.70 17.40 0.31
N TYR A 65 5.40 16.10 0.43
CA TYR A 65 4.03 15.61 0.29
C TYR A 65 3.22 15.89 1.57
N ALA A 66 1.95 16.26 1.41
CA ALA A 66 1.04 16.34 2.55
C ALA A 66 0.59 14.94 3.01
N TYR A 67 0.50 14.74 4.33
CA TYR A 67 -0.08 13.54 4.91
C TYR A 67 -1.59 13.72 5.13
N ILE A 68 -2.35 12.72 4.67
CA ILE A 68 -3.79 12.63 4.90
C ILE A 68 -4.07 11.26 5.53
N LYS A 69 -4.78 11.28 6.66
CA LYS A 69 -5.37 10.09 7.28
C LYS A 69 -6.89 10.21 7.19
N PRO A 70 -7.55 9.42 6.34
CA PRO A 70 -9.02 9.40 6.25
C PRO A 70 -9.66 8.80 7.51
#